data_AF-A0A3M1L9X5-F1
#
_entry.id   AF-A0A3M1L9X5-F1
#
_cell.length_a   1.000
_cell.length_b   1.000
_cell.length_c   1.000
_cell.angle_alpha   90.00
_cell.angle_beta   90.00
_cell.angle_gamma   90.00
#
_symmetry.space_group_name_H-M   'P 1'
#
loop_
_entity.id
_entity.type
_entity.pdbx_description
1 polymer ?
#
loop_
_entity_poly.entity_id
_entity_poly.type
_entity_poly.pdbx_seq_one_letter_code
_entity_poly.pdbx_strand_id
1 'polypeptide(L)'
;MRRLPRTLSTLLLLLPALAPLPAQMSSVPAEIHWGPEYTQPSGTQVAKIVGIVPEGFYVLRYKNIEKTNARPRVYLEFFDRDMKLVRANELELKYKGKQRDFEDVLFLGGRLYLLTSFNNQAKKKNYLFRQEISRRSLLPSRTLHMIAETEARNKEREGTFDFFISRDSSKLLIYNQLPYKRNDPERFSLRVYDAAFEL
;
A
#
# COMPACT_ATOMS: atom_id res chain seq x y z
N MET A 1 5.94 5.41 -83.72
CA MET A 1 6.53 4.39 -82.84
C MET A 1 6.94 5.02 -81.52
N ARG A 2 6.68 4.33 -80.41
CA ARG A 2 6.92 4.69 -79.00
C ARG A 2 8.39 5.11 -78.71
N ARG A 3 8.63 6.01 -77.74
CA ARG A 3 9.04 5.70 -76.34
C ARG A 3 9.45 6.97 -75.56
N LEU A 4 9.33 6.85 -74.24
CA LEU A 4 9.30 7.82 -73.13
C LEU A 4 10.60 8.61 -72.83
N PRO A 5 10.52 9.66 -71.97
CA PRO A 5 11.58 10.65 -71.71
C PRO A 5 12.52 10.24 -70.56
N ARG A 6 13.71 10.85 -70.50
CA ARG A 6 14.67 10.73 -69.38
C ARG A 6 14.99 12.10 -68.77
N THR A 7 14.23 12.40 -67.71
CA THR A 7 14.67 12.92 -66.41
C THR A 7 16.03 13.63 -66.32
N LEU A 8 16.03 14.92 -65.97
CA LEU A 8 17.13 15.55 -65.22
C LEU A 8 16.63 15.84 -63.80
N SER A 9 17.20 15.13 -62.83
CA SER A 9 16.88 15.20 -61.42
C SER A 9 17.41 16.50 -60.80
N THR A 10 16.52 17.38 -60.37
CA THR A 10 16.85 18.48 -59.44
C THR A 10 16.56 18.00 -58.02
N LEU A 11 17.63 17.72 -57.26
CA LEU A 11 17.58 17.36 -55.86
C LEU A 11 17.20 18.60 -55.03
N LEU A 12 15.90 18.76 -54.75
CA LEU A 12 15.41 19.77 -53.82
C LEU A 12 15.48 19.20 -52.40
N LEU A 13 16.48 19.66 -51.62
CA LEU A 13 16.56 19.45 -50.18
C LEU A 13 15.31 20.05 -49.51
N LEU A 14 14.31 19.22 -49.23
CA LEU A 14 13.24 19.56 -48.29
C LEU A 14 13.83 19.54 -46.88
N LEU A 15 14.10 20.71 -46.30
CA LEU A 15 14.12 20.87 -44.85
C LEU A 15 12.69 20.61 -44.34
N PRO A 16 12.42 19.59 -43.51
CA PRO A 16 11.18 19.56 -42.76
C PRO A 16 11.30 20.67 -41.72
N ALA A 17 10.48 21.71 -41.85
CA ALA A 17 10.28 22.69 -40.80
C ALA A 17 9.85 21.91 -39.54
N LEU A 18 10.71 21.89 -38.52
CA LEU A 18 10.32 21.55 -37.16
C LEU A 18 9.32 22.63 -36.72
N ALA A 19 8.04 22.39 -36.98
CA ALA A 19 6.98 23.11 -36.28
C ALA A 19 7.03 22.65 -34.81
N PRO A 20 7.28 23.54 -33.83
CA PRO A 20 7.05 23.18 -32.44
C PRO A 20 5.53 22.97 -32.31
N LEU A 21 5.11 21.71 -32.23
CA LEU A 21 3.76 21.39 -31.77
C LEU A 21 3.60 22.04 -30.39
N PRO A 22 2.67 22.98 -30.17
CA PRO A 22 2.39 23.45 -28.83
C PRO A 22 1.88 22.26 -28.01
N ALA A 23 2.76 21.67 -27.21
CA ALA A 23 2.46 20.68 -26.18
C ALA A 23 1.81 21.34 -24.95
N GLN A 24 1.10 22.46 -25.13
CA GLN A 24 0.24 23.01 -24.09
C GLN A 24 -1.03 22.17 -24.08
N MET A 25 -1.02 21.11 -23.26
CA MET A 25 -2.25 20.56 -22.73
C MET A 25 -2.98 21.73 -22.07
N SER A 26 -4.02 22.25 -22.73
CA SER A 26 -5.00 23.12 -22.10
C SER A 26 -5.41 22.45 -20.80
N SER A 27 -5.18 23.13 -19.67
CA SER A 27 -5.61 22.66 -18.36
C SER A 27 -7.05 22.19 -18.48
N VAL A 28 -7.30 20.88 -18.35
CA VAL A 28 -8.66 20.38 -18.31
C VAL A 28 -9.34 21.17 -17.19
N PRO A 29 -10.40 21.95 -17.46
CA PRO A 29 -11.05 22.72 -16.43
C PRO A 29 -11.57 21.72 -15.39
N ALA A 30 -10.87 21.65 -14.26
CA ALA A 30 -11.21 20.80 -13.13
C ALA A 30 -11.91 21.67 -12.10
N GLU A 31 -13.17 21.36 -11.82
CA GLU A 31 -13.90 21.97 -10.74
C GLU A 31 -13.42 21.36 -9.42
N ILE A 32 -12.83 22.19 -8.55
CA ILE A 32 -12.34 21.75 -7.24
C ILE A 32 -13.46 21.93 -6.22
N HIS A 33 -13.97 20.83 -5.70
CA HIS A 33 -14.92 20.84 -4.59
C HIS A 33 -14.17 20.51 -3.30
N TRP A 34 -14.11 21.49 -2.40
CA TRP A 34 -13.59 21.28 -1.05
C TRP A 34 -14.67 20.70 -0.14
N GLY A 35 -14.28 19.73 0.68
CA GLY A 35 -15.10 19.25 1.78
C GLY A 35 -15.15 20.27 2.93
N PRO A 36 -15.95 20.00 3.96
CA PRO A 36 -15.90 20.79 5.18
C PRO A 36 -14.52 20.69 5.82
N GLU A 37 -14.12 21.74 6.55
CA GLU A 37 -12.88 21.72 7.31
C GLU A 37 -12.91 20.57 8.34
N TYR A 38 -11.86 19.75 8.34
CA TYR A 38 -11.69 18.65 9.28
C TYR A 38 -10.59 18.99 10.28
N THR A 39 -10.97 19.22 11.54
CA THR A 39 -10.01 19.41 12.62
C THR A 39 -9.40 18.07 13.01
N GLN A 40 -8.11 17.91 12.76
CA GLN A 40 -7.37 16.71 13.15
C GLN A 40 -7.43 16.47 14.67
N PRO A 41 -7.74 15.25 15.14
CA PRO A 41 -7.66 14.92 16.55
C PRO A 41 -6.23 15.08 17.09
N SER A 42 -6.10 15.68 18.27
CA SER A 42 -4.80 15.99 18.89
C SER A 42 -3.91 14.76 19.08
N GLY A 43 -2.62 14.92 18.78
CA GLY A 43 -1.59 13.87 18.90
C GLY A 43 -1.73 12.73 17.88
N THR A 44 -2.53 12.91 16.84
CA THR A 44 -2.71 11.93 15.77
C THR A 44 -2.14 12.41 14.45
N GLN A 45 -1.90 11.49 13.53
CA GLN A 45 -1.46 11.81 12.16
C GLN A 45 -2.10 10.85 11.16
N VAL A 46 -2.53 11.37 10.01
CA VAL A 46 -2.92 10.53 8.86
C VAL A 46 -1.68 9.87 8.29
N ALA A 47 -1.75 8.55 8.11
CA ALA A 47 -0.67 7.76 7.55
C ALA A 47 -0.83 7.56 6.05
N LYS A 48 -2.03 7.11 5.61
CA LYS A 48 -2.34 6.86 4.21
C LYS A 48 -3.84 6.74 3.96
N ILE A 49 -4.22 6.90 2.70
CA ILE A 49 -5.50 6.40 2.18
C ILE A 49 -5.29 4.91 1.89
N VAL A 50 -6.09 4.05 2.51
CA VAL A 50 -5.99 2.59 2.42
C VAL A 50 -6.65 2.08 1.14
N GLY A 51 -7.79 2.67 0.76
CA GLY A 51 -8.53 2.29 -0.44
C GLY A 51 -9.71 3.23 -0.67
N ILE A 52 -10.12 3.34 -1.93
CA ILE A 52 -11.25 4.17 -2.38
C ILE A 52 -12.33 3.22 -2.90
N VAL A 53 -13.58 3.49 -2.52
CA VAL A 53 -14.76 2.74 -2.93
C VAL A 53 -15.81 3.73 -3.43
N PRO A 54 -16.86 3.28 -4.15
CA PRO A 54 -17.88 4.20 -4.63
C PRO A 54 -18.46 5.04 -3.50
N GLU A 55 -18.58 4.55 -2.27
CA GLU A 55 -19.23 5.28 -1.17
C GLU A 55 -18.31 6.32 -0.50
N GLY A 56 -17.00 6.30 -0.75
CA GLY A 56 -16.02 7.11 -0.04
C GLY A 56 -14.65 6.46 0.03
N PHE A 57 -13.89 6.68 1.10
CA PHE A 57 -12.52 6.16 1.21
C PHE A 57 -12.13 5.84 2.66
N TYR A 58 -11.19 4.90 2.77
CA TYR A 58 -10.65 4.44 4.05
C TYR A 58 -9.32 5.14 4.34
N VAL A 59 -9.13 5.58 5.58
CA VAL A 59 -7.91 6.27 6.02
C VAL A 59 -7.29 5.55 7.21
N LEU A 60 -5.98 5.36 7.17
CA LEU A 60 -5.19 4.87 8.29
C LEU A 60 -4.66 6.06 9.09
N ARG A 61 -4.84 6.04 10.40
CA ARG A 61 -4.36 7.07 11.32
C ARG A 61 -3.59 6.46 12.47
N TYR A 62 -2.51 7.11 12.88
CA TYR A 62 -1.76 6.77 14.09
C TYR A 62 -1.97 7.79 15.19
N LYS A 63 -1.92 7.33 16.43
CA LYS A 63 -1.70 8.17 17.61
C LYS A 63 -0.43 7.70 18.30
N ASN A 64 0.59 8.55 18.29
CA ASN A 64 1.82 8.30 19.02
C ASN A 64 1.52 8.37 20.52
N ILE A 65 2.14 7.49 21.30
CA ILE A 65 2.03 7.49 22.76
C ILE A 65 3.36 7.97 23.32
N GLU A 66 3.32 9.03 24.12
CA GLU A 66 4.46 9.63 24.81
C GLU A 66 4.91 8.77 26.01
N LYS A 67 5.19 7.49 25.77
CA LYS A 67 5.73 6.57 26.77
C LYS A 67 6.76 5.67 26.12
N THR A 68 7.90 5.51 26.78
CA THR A 68 8.98 4.62 26.33
C THR A 68 8.44 3.21 26.09
N ASN A 69 8.73 2.65 24.90
CA ASN A 69 8.28 1.33 24.44
C ASN A 69 6.76 1.17 24.24
N ALA A 70 5.98 2.25 24.23
CA ALA A 70 4.57 2.16 23.86
C ALA A 70 4.42 2.07 22.34
N ARG A 71 3.60 1.12 21.88
CA ARG A 71 3.24 1.00 20.47
C ARG A 71 2.17 2.04 20.13
N PRO A 72 2.21 2.66 18.94
CA PRO A 72 1.19 3.62 18.54
C PRO A 72 -0.19 2.96 18.53
N ARG A 73 -1.23 3.74 18.86
CA ARG A 73 -2.62 3.31 18.60
C ARG A 73 -2.91 3.53 17.13
N VAL A 74 -3.62 2.59 16.53
CA VAL A 74 -3.90 2.59 15.10
C VAL A 74 -5.40 2.65 14.90
N TYR A 75 -5.85 3.56 14.05
CA TYR A 75 -7.25 3.77 13.74
C TYR A 75 -7.49 3.56 12.25
N LEU A 76 -8.59 2.88 11.93
CA LEU A 76 -9.15 2.86 10.60
C LEU A 76 -10.37 3.76 10.58
N GLU A 77 -10.35 4.72 9.67
CA GLU A 77 -11.39 5.72 9.47
C GLU A 77 -12.05 5.50 8.10
N PHE A 78 -13.32 5.88 7.98
CA PHE A 78 -14.04 5.94 6.72
C PHE A 78 -14.68 7.31 6.56
N PHE A 79 -14.35 7.94 5.44
CA PHE A 79 -14.89 9.21 5.01
C PHE A 79 -15.85 8.97 3.83
N ASP A 80 -16.94 9.72 3.76
CA ASP A 80 -17.83 9.70 2.60
C ASP A 80 -17.27 10.53 1.43
N ARG A 81 -18.05 10.63 0.35
CA ARG A 81 -17.69 11.40 -0.85
C ARG A 81 -17.52 12.89 -0.59
N ASP A 82 -18.19 13.41 0.43
CA ASP A 82 -18.13 14.82 0.83
C ASP A 82 -16.97 15.06 1.81
N MET A 83 -16.07 14.07 1.97
CA MET A 83 -14.92 14.09 2.87
C MET A 83 -15.31 14.27 4.34
N LYS A 84 -16.52 13.84 4.73
CA LYS A 84 -16.96 13.83 6.11
C LYS A 84 -16.62 12.50 6.76
N LEU A 85 -16.02 12.55 7.96
CA LEU A 85 -15.76 11.35 8.76
C LEU A 85 -17.09 10.71 9.19
N VAL A 86 -17.35 9.49 8.71
CA VAL A 86 -18.58 8.75 9.03
C VAL A 86 -18.33 7.71 10.12
N ARG A 87 -17.17 7.06 10.10
CA ARG A 87 -16.79 6.00 11.05
C ARG A 87 -15.32 6.05 11.37
N ALA A 88 -14.97 5.73 12.61
CA ALA A 88 -13.60 5.52 13.05
C ALA A 88 -13.59 4.40 14.07
N ASN A 89 -12.63 3.48 13.98
CA ASN A 89 -12.39 2.49 15.02
C ASN A 89 -10.90 2.25 15.22
N GLU A 90 -10.52 2.02 16.48
CA GLU A 90 -9.19 1.55 16.82
C GLU A 90 -9.05 0.07 16.50
N LEU A 91 -7.88 -0.31 15.97
CA LEU A 91 -7.56 -1.69 15.63
C LEU A 91 -6.91 -2.38 16.84
N GLU A 92 -7.55 -3.44 17.34
CA GLU A 92 -7.02 -4.21 18.46
C GLU A 92 -5.83 -5.09 18.05
N LEU A 93 -4.65 -4.75 18.57
CA LEU A 93 -3.40 -5.49 18.30
C LEU A 93 -3.18 -6.65 19.28
N LYS A 94 -3.94 -6.72 20.37
CA LYS A 94 -3.88 -7.85 21.31
C LYS A 94 -4.61 -9.06 20.74
N TYR A 95 -4.04 -10.23 20.92
CA TYR A 95 -4.70 -11.49 20.61
C TYR A 95 -4.33 -12.54 21.67
N LYS A 96 -5.35 -13.11 22.33
CA LYS A 96 -5.17 -14.08 23.42
C LYS A 96 -4.13 -13.64 24.47
N GLY A 97 -4.22 -12.38 24.89
CA GLY A 97 -3.31 -11.79 25.88
C GLY A 97 -1.92 -11.42 25.38
N LYS A 98 -1.57 -11.72 24.13
CA LYS A 98 -0.28 -11.35 23.53
C LYS A 98 -0.41 -10.10 22.67
N GLN A 99 0.54 -9.19 22.83
CA GLN A 99 0.65 -7.99 22.00
C GLN A 99 1.31 -8.37 20.67
N ARG A 100 0.70 -7.94 19.56
CA ARG A 100 1.28 -8.03 18.21
C ARG A 100 1.73 -6.66 17.73
N ASP A 101 2.60 -6.66 16.74
CA ASP A 101 3.05 -5.47 16.04
C ASP A 101 2.10 -5.18 14.89
N PHE A 102 1.79 -3.90 14.70
CA PHE A 102 1.04 -3.44 13.55
C PHE A 102 2.00 -3.42 12.35
N GLU A 103 1.58 -4.01 11.24
CA GLU A 103 2.36 -3.98 9.99
C GLU A 103 1.69 -3.06 8.98
N ASP A 104 0.44 -3.34 8.61
CA ASP A 104 -0.31 -2.49 7.70
C ASP A 104 -1.82 -2.74 7.71
N VAL A 105 -2.59 -1.87 7.07
CA VAL A 105 -3.94 -2.16 6.57
C VAL A 105 -3.92 -2.11 5.05
N LEU A 106 -4.42 -3.17 4.41
CA LEU A 106 -4.47 -3.32 2.96
C LEU A 106 -5.91 -3.26 2.44
N PHE A 107 -6.08 -2.67 1.26
CA PHE A 107 -7.27 -2.86 0.43
C PHE A 107 -6.91 -3.75 -0.76
N LEU A 108 -7.40 -4.99 -0.75
CA LEU A 108 -7.03 -6.02 -1.73
C LEU A 108 -8.30 -6.75 -2.18
N GLY A 109 -8.53 -6.88 -3.48
CA GLY A 109 -9.72 -7.53 -4.03
C GLY A 109 -11.04 -6.96 -3.53
N GLY A 110 -11.10 -5.65 -3.26
CA GLY A 110 -12.29 -4.98 -2.72
C GLY A 110 -12.55 -5.21 -1.23
N ARG A 111 -11.64 -5.85 -0.51
CA ARG A 111 -11.72 -6.18 0.91
C ARG A 111 -10.61 -5.51 1.71
N LEU A 112 -10.84 -5.32 3.00
CA LEU A 112 -9.87 -4.74 3.92
C LEU A 112 -9.21 -5.84 4.75
N TYR A 113 -7.90 -5.75 4.94
CA TYR A 113 -7.14 -6.68 5.75
C TYR A 113 -6.23 -5.95 6.73
N LEU A 114 -6.26 -6.36 8.00
CA LEU A 114 -5.27 -5.97 9.00
C LEU A 114 -4.11 -6.95 8.94
N LEU A 115 -2.90 -6.44 8.73
CA LEU A 115 -1.66 -7.17 8.87
C LEU A 115 -1.00 -6.88 10.21
N THR A 116 -0.57 -7.96 10.87
CA THR A 116 0.15 -7.88 12.15
C THR A 116 1.26 -8.91 12.19
N SER A 117 2.35 -8.60 12.88
CA SER A 117 3.42 -9.56 13.12
C SER A 117 3.55 -9.93 14.59
N PHE A 118 4.23 -11.05 14.84
CA PHE A 118 4.53 -11.52 16.18
C PHE A 118 5.88 -12.23 16.19
N ASN A 119 6.87 -11.61 16.82
CA ASN A 119 8.16 -12.23 17.10
C ASN A 119 8.03 -13.29 18.20
N ASN A 120 8.08 -14.55 17.79
CA ASN A 120 8.12 -15.69 18.68
C ASN A 120 9.58 -16.05 18.99
N GLN A 121 10.10 -15.48 20.08
CA GLN A 121 11.47 -15.69 20.53
C GLN A 121 11.80 -17.16 20.83
N ALA A 122 10.84 -17.92 21.37
CA ALA A 122 11.03 -19.34 21.67
C ALA A 122 11.27 -20.16 20.39
N LYS A 123 10.63 -19.77 19.29
CA LYS A 123 10.79 -20.40 17.97
C LYS A 123 11.83 -19.72 17.08
N LYS A 124 12.39 -18.57 17.49
CA LYS A 124 13.29 -17.73 16.67
C LYS A 124 12.68 -17.38 15.30
N LYS A 125 11.39 -17.07 15.28
CA LYS A 125 10.61 -16.78 14.07
C LYS A 125 9.76 -15.53 14.28
N ASN A 126 9.68 -14.69 13.27
CA ASN A 126 8.65 -13.66 13.17
C ASN A 126 7.55 -14.15 12.22
N TYR A 127 6.32 -14.14 12.70
CA TYR A 127 5.15 -14.59 11.94
C TYR A 127 4.34 -13.39 11.49
N LEU A 128 3.95 -13.37 10.22
CA LEU A 128 3.03 -12.40 9.66
C LEU A 128 1.63 -13.01 9.54
N PHE A 129 0.64 -12.29 10.04
CA PHE A 129 -0.76 -12.70 10.00
C PHE A 129 -1.64 -11.66 9.32
N ARG A 130 -2.74 -12.15 8.73
CA ARG A 130 -3.87 -11.34 8.27
C ARG A 130 -5.13 -11.61 9.08
N GLN A 131 -5.97 -10.58 9.16
CA GLN A 131 -7.38 -10.67 9.57
C GLN A 131 -8.21 -9.83 8.58
N GLU A 132 -9.32 -10.37 8.08
CA GLU A 132 -10.27 -9.54 7.31
C GLU A 132 -10.93 -8.52 8.23
N ILE A 133 -11.10 -7.28 7.75
CA ILE A 133 -11.78 -6.20 8.44
C ILE A 133 -13.16 -5.99 7.80
N SER A 134 -14.20 -5.93 8.64
CA SER A 134 -15.53 -5.58 8.17
C SER A 134 -15.57 -4.14 7.65
N ARG A 135 -16.01 -3.94 6.40
CA ARG A 135 -16.21 -2.59 5.81
C ARG A 135 -17.27 -1.76 6.54
N ARG A 136 -18.20 -2.42 7.26
CA ARG A 136 -19.29 -1.77 8.02
C ARG A 136 -18.83 -1.36 9.40
N SER A 137 -18.22 -2.27 10.16
CA SER A 137 -17.81 -1.98 11.55
C SER A 137 -16.37 -1.50 11.67
N LEU A 138 -15.53 -1.63 10.64
CA LEU A 138 -14.10 -1.34 10.69
C LEU A 138 -13.33 -2.15 11.76
N LEU A 139 -13.90 -3.27 12.20
CA LEU A 139 -13.27 -4.18 13.16
C LEU A 139 -12.71 -5.42 12.45
N PRO A 140 -11.52 -5.90 12.84
CA PRO A 140 -10.97 -7.15 12.34
C PRO A 140 -11.78 -8.35 12.85
N SER A 141 -11.87 -9.38 12.03
CA SER A 141 -12.41 -10.70 12.40
C SER A 141 -11.57 -11.34 13.51
N ARG A 142 -12.14 -12.30 14.27
CA ARG A 142 -11.41 -12.96 15.36
C ARG A 142 -10.38 -13.98 14.89
N THR A 143 -10.44 -14.41 13.64
CA THR A 143 -9.60 -15.49 13.09
C THR A 143 -8.32 -14.92 12.51
N LEU A 144 -7.18 -15.48 12.96
CA LEU A 144 -5.86 -15.14 12.46
C LEU A 144 -5.38 -16.16 11.43
N HIS A 145 -4.98 -15.69 10.25
CA HIS A 145 -4.38 -16.52 9.23
C HIS A 145 -2.91 -16.12 9.06
N MET A 146 -1.99 -17.05 9.29
CA MET A 146 -0.57 -16.82 9.01
C MET A 146 -0.36 -16.84 7.50
N ILE A 147 0.33 -15.83 6.97
CA ILE A 147 0.59 -15.69 5.53
C ILE A 147 2.07 -15.67 5.19
N ALA A 148 2.95 -15.36 6.14
CA ALA A 148 4.39 -15.49 5.94
C ALA A 148 5.10 -15.73 7.28
N GLU A 149 6.34 -16.22 7.18
CA GLU A 149 7.27 -16.27 8.30
C GLU A 149 8.69 -15.93 7.84
N THR A 150 9.49 -15.43 8.77
CA THR A 150 10.93 -15.20 8.59
C THR A 150 11.69 -15.58 9.86
N GLU A 151 12.99 -15.83 9.71
CA GLU A 151 13.87 -16.07 10.85
C GLU A 151 14.09 -14.77 11.63
N ALA A 152 13.89 -14.82 12.94
CA ALA A 152 14.17 -13.72 13.86
C ALA A 152 15.44 -14.05 14.64
N ARG A 153 16.51 -13.26 14.46
CA ARG A 153 17.77 -13.50 15.18
C ARG A 153 17.71 -13.09 16.64
N ASN A 154 17.11 -11.93 16.90
CA ASN A 154 16.86 -11.37 18.23
C ASN A 154 15.72 -10.34 18.13
N LYS A 155 15.39 -9.70 19.26
CA LYS A 155 14.31 -8.70 19.36
C LYS A 155 14.61 -7.43 18.54
N GLU A 156 15.89 -7.13 18.32
CA GLU A 156 16.31 -5.96 17.55
C GLU A 156 16.42 -6.26 16.04
N ARG A 157 16.36 -7.54 15.65
CA ARG A 157 16.49 -8.04 14.26
C ARG A 157 15.50 -9.17 14.04
N GLU A 158 14.24 -8.82 14.15
CA GLU A 158 13.10 -9.73 14.01
C GLU A 158 12.82 -10.09 12.55
N GLY A 159 13.37 -9.30 11.62
CA GLY A 159 13.04 -9.33 10.19
C GLY A 159 11.77 -8.51 9.91
N THR A 160 11.83 -7.66 8.89
CA THR A 160 10.71 -6.83 8.44
C THR A 160 9.99 -7.48 7.27
N PHE A 161 8.71 -7.16 7.11
CA PHE A 161 7.92 -7.51 5.93
C PHE A 161 7.59 -6.22 5.18
N ASP A 162 7.93 -6.18 3.90
CA ASP A 162 7.54 -5.09 3.01
C ASP A 162 6.40 -5.56 2.11
N PHE A 163 5.49 -4.64 1.79
CA PHE A 163 4.27 -4.93 1.07
C PHE A 163 4.15 -4.05 -0.17
N PHE A 164 3.71 -4.64 -1.28
CA PHE A 164 3.34 -3.91 -2.48
C PHE A 164 2.04 -4.45 -3.06
N ILE A 165 1.06 -3.58 -3.28
CA ILE A 165 -0.23 -3.93 -3.89
C ILE A 165 -0.19 -3.52 -5.36
N SER A 166 -0.64 -4.40 -6.26
CA SER A 166 -0.79 -4.07 -7.68
C SER A 166 -1.78 -2.92 -7.89
N ARG A 167 -1.66 -2.19 -9.00
CA ARG A 167 -2.52 -1.01 -9.29
C ARG A 167 -4.01 -1.32 -9.33
N ASP A 168 -4.36 -2.51 -9.78
CA ASP A 168 -5.74 -3.05 -9.83
C ASP A 168 -6.17 -3.71 -8.51
N SER A 169 -5.32 -3.68 -7.49
CA SER A 169 -5.53 -4.32 -6.18
C SER A 169 -5.82 -5.82 -6.25
N SER A 170 -5.37 -6.52 -7.30
CA SER A 170 -5.59 -7.96 -7.48
C SER A 170 -4.44 -8.85 -6.99
N LYS A 171 -3.28 -8.25 -6.68
CA LYS A 171 -2.07 -8.94 -6.23
C LYS A 171 -1.41 -8.22 -5.06
N LEU A 172 -0.85 -9.01 -4.15
CA LEU A 172 -0.02 -8.56 -3.03
C LEU A 172 1.36 -9.21 -3.14
N LEU A 173 2.41 -8.41 -3.29
CA LEU A 173 3.78 -8.84 -3.07
C LEU A 173 4.13 -8.65 -1.59
N ILE A 174 4.66 -9.71 -0.99
CA ILE A 174 5.33 -9.69 0.31
C ILE A 174 6.81 -9.95 0.06
N TYR A 175 7.64 -8.99 0.44
CA TYR A 175 9.10 -9.09 0.41
C TYR A 175 9.64 -9.12 1.84
N ASN A 176 10.66 -9.93 2.09
CA ASN A 176 11.41 -9.86 3.34
C ASN A 176 12.87 -10.26 3.13
N GLN A 177 13.78 -9.49 3.71
CA GLN A 177 15.19 -9.87 3.82
C GLN A 177 15.35 -10.97 4.87
N LEU A 178 16.14 -11.98 4.54
CA LEU A 178 16.49 -13.06 5.45
C LEU A 178 17.80 -12.72 6.17
N PRO A 179 18.00 -13.22 7.42
CA PRO A 179 19.20 -12.88 8.16
C PRO A 179 20.48 -13.36 7.46
N TYR A 180 21.36 -12.44 7.06
CA TYR A 180 22.64 -12.75 6.39
C TYR A 180 23.79 -12.88 7.40
N LYS A 181 24.78 -13.75 7.16
CA LYS A 181 26.05 -13.72 7.92
C LYS A 181 27.07 -12.90 7.15
N ARG A 182 28.01 -12.26 7.85
CA ARG A 182 29.08 -11.50 7.20
C ARG A 182 29.82 -12.42 6.21
N ASN A 183 30.00 -11.96 4.98
CA ASN A 183 30.58 -12.69 3.85
C ASN A 183 29.67 -13.74 3.17
N ASP A 184 28.41 -13.88 3.58
CA ASP A 184 27.41 -14.63 2.82
C ASP A 184 26.66 -13.69 1.85
N PRO A 185 26.22 -14.18 0.68
CA PRO A 185 25.30 -13.45 -0.18
C PRO A 185 24.02 -13.07 0.56
N GLU A 186 23.46 -11.92 0.21
CA GLU A 186 22.15 -11.51 0.71
C GLU A 186 21.08 -12.51 0.28
N ARG A 187 20.17 -12.83 1.20
CA ARG A 187 19.06 -13.75 0.98
C ARG A 187 17.77 -13.01 1.21
N PHE A 188 16.80 -13.21 0.33
CA PHE A 188 15.48 -12.60 0.45
C PHE A 188 14.40 -13.58 0.02
N SER A 189 13.17 -13.29 0.41
CA SER A 189 11.98 -14.01 -0.04
C SER A 189 11.04 -13.04 -0.73
N LEU A 190 10.45 -13.50 -1.83
CA LEU A 190 9.38 -12.82 -2.56
C LEU A 190 8.19 -13.77 -2.63
N ARG A 191 7.01 -13.30 -2.25
CA ARG A 191 5.76 -14.07 -2.36
C ARG A 191 4.71 -13.17 -2.99
N VAL A 192 4.15 -13.59 -4.12
CA VAL A 192 3.07 -12.86 -4.79
C VAL A 192 1.79 -13.63 -4.54
N TYR A 193 0.87 -13.01 -3.84
CA TYR A 193 -0.45 -13.55 -3.54
C TYR A 193 -1.50 -12.94 -4.46
N ASP A 194 -2.52 -13.70 -4.81
CA ASP A 194 -3.77 -13.14 -5.30
C ASP A 194 -4.64 -12.56 -4.18
N ALA A 195 -5.85 -12.08 -4.53
CA ALA A 195 -6.78 -11.51 -3.57
C ALA A 195 -7.34 -12.51 -2.54
N ALA A 196 -7.27 -13.82 -2.83
CA ALA A 196 -7.65 -14.89 -1.90
C ALA A 196 -6.50 -15.27 -0.95
N PHE A 197 -5.32 -14.66 -1.11
CA PHE A 197 -4.08 -15.05 -0.45
C PHE A 197 -3.59 -16.45 -0.88
N GLU A 198 -3.81 -16.81 -2.14
CA GLU A 198 -3.22 -17.98 -2.80
C GLU A 198 -1.97 -17.55 -3.60
N LEU A 199 -0.94 -18.41 -3.64
CA LEU A 199 0.34 -18.16 -4.31
C LEU A 199 0.28 -18.41 -5.82
#